data_AF-A0A068WT88-F1
#
_entry.id   AF-A0A068WT88-F1
#
_cell.length_a   1.000
_cell.length_b   1.000
_cell.length_c   1.000
_cell.angle_alpha   90.00
_cell.angle_beta   90.00
_cell.angle_gamma   90.00
#
_symmetry.space_group_name_H-M   'P 1'
#
loop_
_entity.id
_entity.type
_entity.pdbx_description
1 polymer ?
#
loop_
_entity_poly.entity_id
_entity_poly.type
_entity_poly.pdbx_seq_one_letter_code
_entity_poly.pdbx_strand_id
1 'polypeptide(L)' 'MFYWRDIGFSYLRYSQLCAQALRSVVKVEAKPGHGFVESGVVKTMWKDGKPLKKRD' A
#
# COMPACT_ATOMS: atom_id res chain seq x y z
N MET A 1 4.69 4.36 -22.86
CA MET A 1 5.03 4.16 -21.43
C MET A 1 3.71 4.04 -20.67
N PHE A 2 3.64 3.30 -19.56
CA PHE A 2 2.38 3.18 -18.82
C PHE A 2 2.13 4.43 -17.98
N TYR A 3 0.91 4.99 -18.02
CA TYR A 3 0.56 6.23 -17.31
C TYR A 3 0.90 6.22 -15.82
N TRP A 4 0.76 5.06 -15.15
CA TRP A 4 1.06 4.90 -13.73
C TRP A 4 2.57 4.90 -13.44
N ARG A 5 3.42 4.56 -14.41
CA ARG A 5 4.88 4.70 -14.28
C ARG A 5 5.31 6.16 -14.33
N ASP A 6 4.65 6.96 -15.16
CA ASP A 6 5.00 8.37 -15.36
C ASP A 6 4.77 9.20 -14.09
N ILE A 7 3.78 8.81 -13.27
CA ILE A 7 3.51 9.42 -11.95
C ILE A 7 4.33 8.81 -10.81
N GLY A 8 5.28 7.93 -11.11
CA GLY A 8 6.19 7.34 -10.12
C GLY A 8 5.63 6.13 -9.34
N PHE A 9 4.53 5.50 -9.77
CA PHE A 9 4.09 4.28 -9.09
C PHE A 9 5.01 3.09 -9.40
N SER A 10 5.32 2.34 -8.35
CA SER A 10 5.88 1.00 -8.51
C SER A 10 4.81 0.05 -9.06
N TYR A 11 5.20 -0.98 -9.80
CA TYR A 11 4.26 -2.03 -10.24
C TYR A 11 3.51 -2.65 -9.06
N LEU A 12 4.23 -2.89 -7.94
CA LEU A 12 3.65 -3.39 -6.70
C LEU A 12 2.59 -2.45 -6.13
N ARG A 13 2.84 -1.13 -6.15
CA ARG A 13 1.88 -0.15 -5.66
C ARG A 13 0.64 -0.09 -6.57
N TYR A 14 0.85 -0.09 -7.88
CA TYR A 14 -0.23 -0.11 -8.85
C TYR A 14 -1.13 -1.35 -8.69
N SER A 15 -0.54 -2.54 -8.66
CA SER A 15 -1.30 -3.80 -8.55
C SER A 15 -2.05 -3.91 -7.22
N GLN A 16 -1.47 -3.43 -6.12
CA GLN A 16 -2.15 -3.35 -4.83
C GLN A 16 -3.39 -2.46 -4.87
N LEU A 17 -3.28 -1.26 -5.47
CA LEU A 17 -4.41 -0.33 -5.60
C LEU A 17 -5.55 -0.93 -6.43
N CYS A 18 -5.24 -1.54 -7.57
CA CYS A 18 -6.24 -2.23 -8.39
C CYS A 18 -6.93 -3.35 -7.60
N ALA A 19 -6.17 -4.14 -6.84
CA ALA A 19 -6.72 -5.21 -6.03
C ALA A 19 -7.59 -4.68 -4.87
N GLN A 20 -7.25 -3.53 -4.27
CA GLN A 20 -8.09 -2.86 -3.28
C GLN A 20 -9.42 -2.39 -3.90
N ALA A 21 -9.37 -1.72 -5.05
CA ALA A 21 -10.56 -1.25 -5.77
C ALA A 21 -11.48 -2.40 -6.20
N LEU A 22 -10.92 -3.54 -6.62
CA LEU A 22 -11.71 -4.72 -6.95
C LEU A 22 -12.43 -5.27 -5.71
N ARG A 23 -11.74 -5.40 -4.58
CA ARG A 23 -12.32 -5.96 -3.35
C ARG A 23 -13.40 -5.08 -2.74
N SER A 24 -13.35 -3.76 -2.94
CA SER A 24 -14.38 -2.85 -2.41
C SER A 24 -15.74 -3.07 -3.06
N VAL A 25 -15.79 -3.63 -4.28
CA VAL A 25 -17.02 -3.85 -5.04
C VAL A 25 -17.49 -5.31 -5.06
N VAL A 26 -16.75 -6.24 -4.43
CA VAL A 26 -17.16 -7.65 -4.33
C VAL A 26 -18.35 -7.81 -3.38
N LYS A 27 -19.34 -8.63 -3.77
CA LYS A 27 -20.50 -8.99 -2.93
C LYS A 27 -20.03 -9.55 -1.59
N VAL A 28 -20.73 -9.22 -0.51
CA VAL A 28 -20.36 -9.62 0.86
C VAL A 28 -20.19 -11.14 1.00
N GLU A 29 -21.08 -11.92 0.38
CA GLU A 29 -21.04 -13.40 0.37
C GLU A 29 -19.77 -13.97 -0.27
N ALA A 30 -19.16 -13.23 -1.19
CA ALA A 30 -17.95 -13.63 -1.90
C ALA A 30 -16.68 -13.03 -1.26
N LYS A 31 -16.81 -12.26 -0.17
CA LYS A 31 -15.64 -11.74 0.55
C LYS A 31 -15.02 -12.86 1.38
N PRO A 32 -13.69 -12.94 1.44
CA PRO A 32 -13.04 -13.92 2.29
C PRO A 32 -13.33 -13.63 3.77
N GLY A 33 -13.41 -14.67 4.58
CA GLY A 33 -13.76 -14.57 6.02
C GLY A 33 -12.72 -13.84 6.87
N HIS A 34 -11.51 -13.60 6.35
CA HIS A 34 -10.50 -12.77 6.98
C HIS A 34 -10.45 -11.37 6.33
N GLY A 35 -10.35 -10.32 7.16
CA GLY A 35 -10.15 -8.96 6.67
C GLY A 35 -8.81 -8.81 5.95
N PHE A 36 -8.78 -7.99 4.90
CA PHE A 36 -7.51 -7.55 4.32
C PHE A 36 -6.84 -6.59 5.30
N VAL A 37 -5.73 -7.00 5.88
CA VAL A 37 -5.00 -6.22 6.88
C VAL A 37 -4.11 -5.22 6.16
N GLU A 38 -4.33 -3.93 6.42
CA GLU A 38 -3.34 -2.92 6.05
C GLU A 38 -2.04 -3.17 6.81
N SER A 39 -0.89 -2.87 6.19
CA SER A 39 0.39 -3.10 6.85
C SER A 39 0.50 -2.21 8.09
N GLY A 40 0.49 -2.82 9.28
CA GLY A 40 0.77 -2.15 10.55
C GLY A 40 2.25 -1.83 10.79
N VAL A 41 3.09 -1.97 9.76
CA VAL A 41 4.54 -1.81 9.87
C VAL A 41 4.90 -0.33 9.86
N VAL A 42 5.46 0.13 10.98
CA VAL A 42 6.06 1.46 11.08
C VAL A 42 7.47 1.43 10.50
N LYS A 43 7.73 2.28 9.51
CA LYS A 43 9.07 2.43 8.92
C LYS A 43 9.71 3.72 9.44
N THR A 44 10.93 3.61 9.95
CA THR A 44 11.72 4.75 10.43
C THR A 44 12.96 4.87 9.57
N MET A 45 13.23 6.08 9.06
CA MET A 45 14.47 6.35 8.33
C MET A 45 15.60 6.59 9.33
N TRP A 46 16.75 5.98 9.07
CA TRP A 46 17.96 6.13 9.88
C TRP A 46 19.01 6.87 9.07
N LYS A 47 19.73 7.77 9.73
CA LYS A 47 20.90 8.43 9.15
C LYS A 47 21.95 8.63 10.24
N ASP A 48 23.21 8.39 9.91
CA ASP A 48 24.35 8.60 10.83
C ASP A 48 24.17 7.88 12.19
N GLY A 49 23.56 6.68 12.16
CA GLY A 49 23.36 5.83 13.33
C GLY A 49 22.20 6.23 14.26
N LYS A 50 21.40 7.24 13.90
CA LYS A 50 20.22 7.65 14.69
C LYS A 50 18.95 7.67 13.83
N PRO A 51 17.78 7.37 14.41
CA PRO A 51 16.52 7.56 13.71
C PRO A 51 16.35 9.05 13.44
N LEU A 52 16.00 9.39 12.19
CA LEU A 52 15.58 10.74 11.85
C LEU A 52 14.30 11.03 12.64
N LYS A 53 14.31 12.10 13.44
CA LYS A 53 13.10 12.55 14.14
C LYS A 53 12.02 12.79 13.08
N LYS A 54 10.86 12.18 13.27
CA LYS A 54 9.66 12.51 12.51
C LYS A 54 9.44 14.02 12.68
N ARG A 55 9.45 14.78 11.59
CA ARG A 55 8.85 16.12 11.60
C ARG A 55 7.34 15.88 11.58
N ASP A 56 6.66 16.39 12.60
CA ASP A 56 5.20 16.40 12.70
C ASP A 56 4.58 17.21 11.55
#